data_AF-A0AA97AGY8-F1
#
_entry.id   AF-A0AA97AGY8-F1
#
_cell.length_a   1.000
_cell.length_b   1.000
_cell.length_c   1.000
_cell.angle_alpha   90.00
_cell.angle_beta   90.00
_cell.angle_gamma   90.00
#
_symmetry.space_group_name_H-M   'P 1'
#
loop_
_entity.id
_entity.type
_entity.pdbx_description
1 polymer ?
#
loop_
_entity_poly.entity_id
_entity_poly.type
_entity_poly.pdbx_seq_one_letter_code
_entity_poly.pdbx_strand_id
1 'polypeptide(L)' 'MSEDINIEKLASVLNNTSQQGKTSFVKMLWQNQPTEARTQLMPLLNAEARQIIDAISTAQTEPGP' A
#
# COMPACT_ATOMS: atom_id res chain seq x y z
N MET A 1 -9.45 7.45 -21.69
CA MET A 1 -10.36 7.13 -20.58
C MET A 1 -9.49 7.14 -19.34
N SER A 2 -9.58 8.19 -18.53
CA SER A 2 -8.87 8.23 -17.25
C SER A 2 -9.64 7.27 -16.34
N GLU A 3 -9.09 6.10 -16.07
CA GLU A 3 -9.63 5.27 -14.98
C GLU A 3 -9.36 6.04 -13.69
N ASP A 4 -10.36 6.78 -13.23
CA ASP A 4 -10.32 7.42 -11.92
C ASP A 4 -10.08 6.34 -10.87
N ILE A 5 -8.87 6.32 -10.32
CA ILE A 5 -8.52 5.41 -9.23
C ILE A 5 -9.42 5.76 -8.05
N ASN A 6 -10.40 4.91 -7.76
CA ASN A 6 -11.23 5.08 -6.58
C ASN A 6 -10.41 4.77 -5.33
N ILE A 7 -9.87 5.83 -4.73
CA ILE A 7 -8.97 5.78 -3.57
C ILE A 7 -9.62 5.08 -2.38
N GLU A 8 -10.90 5.32 -2.11
CA GLU A 8 -11.62 4.70 -0.99
C GLU A 8 -11.76 3.18 -1.16
N LYS A 9 -12.10 2.75 -2.38
CA LYS A 9 -12.21 1.32 -2.70
C LYS A 9 -10.85 0.63 -2.57
N LEU A 10 -9.79 1.27 -3.05
CA LEU A 10 -8.44 0.73 -2.95
C LEU A 10 -7.95 0.68 -1.50
N ALA A 11 -8.25 1.69 -0.68
CA ALA A 11 -7.97 1.68 0.76
C ALA A 11 -8.70 0.52 1.46
N SER A 12 -9.97 0.30 1.14
CA SER A 12 -10.74 -0.85 1.66
C SER A 12 -10.10 -2.18 1.29
N VAL A 13 -9.68 -2.37 0.03
CA VAL A 13 -9.00 -3.57 -0.42
C VAL A 13 -7.68 -3.77 0.34
N LEU A 14 -6.85 -2.74 0.46
CA LEU A 14 -5.57 -2.82 1.17
C LEU A 14 -5.77 -3.20 2.65
N ASN A 15 -6.72 -2.56 3.33
CA ASN A 15 -7.05 -2.80 4.73
C ASN A 15 -7.60 -4.21 4.98
N ASN A 16 -8.52 -4.68 4.14
CA ASN A 16 -9.09 -6.01 4.27
C ASN A 16 -8.06 -7.11 3.97
N THR A 17 -7.16 -6.84 3.03
CA THR A 17 -6.17 -7.82 2.60
C THR A 17 -4.99 -7.88 3.56
N SER A 18 -4.63 -6.77 4.22
CA SER A 18 -3.64 -6.75 5.29
C SER A 18 -4.09 -7.62 6.46
N GLN A 19 -5.36 -7.47 6.90
CA GLN A 19 -5.95 -8.26 7.99
C GLN A 19 -6.06 -9.76 7.71
N GLN A 20 -5.98 -10.17 6.44
CA GLN A 20 -5.92 -11.57 6.04
C GLN A 20 -4.49 -12.13 6.01
N GLY A 21 -3.49 -11.35 6.42
CA GLY A 21 -2.07 -11.73 6.37
C GLY A 21 -1.51 -11.83 4.94
N LYS A 22 -2.20 -11.30 3.93
CA LYS A 22 -1.79 -11.37 2.51
C LYS A 22 -0.80 -10.27 2.17
N THR A 23 0.29 -10.22 2.93
CA THR A 23 1.33 -9.18 2.87
C THR A 23 1.86 -8.97 1.45
N SER A 24 2.22 -10.03 0.72
CA SER A 24 2.75 -9.91 -0.65
C SER A 24 1.78 -9.24 -1.63
N PHE A 25 0.48 -9.45 -1.45
CA PHE A 25 -0.54 -8.84 -2.31
C PHE A 25 -0.71 -7.35 -1.98
N VAL A 26 -0.72 -6.99 -0.69
CA VAL A 26 -0.71 -5.58 -0.24
C VAL A 26 0.51 -4.85 -0.82
N LYS A 27 1.69 -5.47 -0.76
CA LYS A 27 2.93 -4.92 -1.34
C LYS A 27 2.80 -4.68 -2.84
N MET A 28 2.33 -5.69 -3.59
CA MET A 28 2.13 -5.61 -5.03
C MET A 28 1.15 -4.50 -5.42
N LEU A 29 0.00 -4.41 -4.73
CA LEU A 29 -0.98 -3.37 -5.00
C LEU A 29 -0.40 -1.98 -4.72
N TRP A 30 0.27 -1.80 -3.59
CA TRP A 30 0.90 -0.54 -3.20
C TRP A 30 1.96 -0.08 -4.21
N GLN A 31 2.85 -0.98 -4.63
CA GLN A 31 3.92 -0.68 -5.58
C GLN A 31 3.42 -0.32 -6.98
N ASN A 32 2.23 -0.79 -7.37
CA ASN A 32 1.61 -0.44 -8.64
C ASN A 32 0.82 0.88 -8.62
N GLN A 33 0.71 1.56 -7.47
CA GLN A 33 0.04 2.86 -7.40
C GLN A 33 1.00 4.01 -7.73
N PRO A 34 0.51 5.05 -8.44
CA PRO A 34 1.26 6.28 -8.61
C PRO A 34 1.45 7.00 -7.27
N THR A 35 2.47 7.84 -7.17
CA THR A 35 2.82 8.57 -5.94
C THR A 35 1.62 9.35 -5.37
N GLU A 36 0.87 10.03 -6.24
CA GLU A 36 -0.32 10.80 -5.82
C GLU A 36 -1.38 9.91 -5.14
N ALA A 37 -1.69 8.75 -5.72
CA ALA A 37 -2.64 7.81 -5.12
C ALA A 37 -2.12 7.27 -3.78
N ARG A 38 -0.81 6.99 -3.66
CA ARG A 38 -0.21 6.56 -2.38
C ARG A 38 -0.38 7.63 -1.29
N THR A 39 -0.13 8.89 -1.61
CA THR A 39 -0.32 10.02 -0.69
C THR A 39 -1.78 10.12 -0.22
N GLN A 40 -2.73 9.95 -1.15
CA GLN A 40 -4.16 9.98 -0.81
C GLN A 40 -4.62 8.73 -0.02
N LEU A 41 -4.01 7.57 -0.25
CA LEU A 41 -4.31 6.33 0.45
C LEU A 41 -3.83 6.33 1.90
N MET A 42 -2.62 6.84 2.17
CA MET A 42 -1.98 6.81 3.50
C MET A 42 -2.94 7.13 4.67
N PRO A 43 -3.70 8.24 4.68
CA PRO A 43 -4.59 8.56 5.79
C PRO A 43 -5.72 7.54 5.99
N LEU A 44 -6.14 6.83 4.94
CA LEU A 44 -7.26 5.87 4.95
C LEU A 44 -6.87 4.44 5.35
N LEU A 45 -5.56 4.18 5.49
CA LEU A 45 -5.07 2.86 5.82
C LEU A 45 -5.11 2.60 7.32
N ASN A 46 -5.48 1.37 7.69
CA ASN A 46 -5.44 0.88 9.06
C ASN A 46 -3.98 0.62 9.51
N ALA A 47 -3.81 0.33 10.80
CA ALA A 47 -2.49 0.12 11.39
C ALA A 47 -1.70 -1.02 10.71
N GLU A 48 -2.37 -2.11 10.36
CA GLU A 48 -1.72 -3.30 9.80
C GLU A 48 -1.27 -3.09 8.35
N ALA A 49 -2.09 -2.46 7.51
CA ALA A 49 -1.72 -2.07 6.16
C ALA A 49 -0.53 -1.09 6.18
N ARG A 50 -0.53 -0.12 7.11
CA ARG A 50 0.58 0.81 7.31
C ARG A 50 1.86 0.10 7.70
N GLN A 51 1.81 -0.81 8.67
CA GLN A 51 2.98 -1.60 9.09
C GLN A 51 3.60 -2.38 7.91
N ILE A 52 2.76 -3.00 7.08
CA ILE A 52 3.22 -3.71 5.89
C ILE A 52 3.91 -2.75 4.92
N ILE A 53 3.32 -1.58 4.68
CA ILE A 53 3.84 -0.56 3.75
C ILE A 53 5.14 0.06 4.26
N ASP A 54 5.22 0.38 5.55
CA ASP A 54 6.42 0.93 6.18
C ASP A 54 7.58 -0.07 6.06
N ALA A 55 7.30 -1.36 6.22
CA ALA A 55 8.29 -2.43 6.01
C ALA A 55 8.76 -2.58 4.55
N ILE A 56 8.00 -2.12 3.56
CA ILE A 56 8.48 -2.05 2.15
C ILE A 56 9.49 -0.93 1.99
N SER A 57 9.26 0.19 2.66
CA SER A 57 10.11 1.39 2.56
C SER A 57 11.46 1.17 3.24
N THR A 58 11.49 0.47 4.37
CA THR A 58 12.73 0.16 5.09
C THR A 58 13.58 -0.92 4.41
N ALA A 59 12.96 -1.88 3.71
CA ALA A 59 13.66 -2.92 2.96
C ALA A 59 14.42 -2.41 1.71
N GLN A 60 14.22 -1.15 1.31
CA GLN A 60 14.92 -0.53 0.17
C GLN A 60 16.16 0.28 0.58
N THR A 61 16.49 0.32 1.87
CA THR A 61 17.60 1.10 2.46
C THR A 61 18.76 0.24 2.96
N GLU A 62 18.93 -0.99 2.46
CA GLU A 62 20.21 -1.70 2.65
C GLU A 62 21.23 -1.21 1.61
N PRO A 63 22.32 -0.53 2.01
CA PRO A 63 23.45 -0.31 1.12
C PRO A 63 24.07 -1.67 0.81
N GLY A 64 24.23 -1.98 -0.48
CA GLY A 64 24.98 -3.16 -0.92
C GLY A 64 26.42 -3.14 -0.38
N PRO A 65 27.07 -4.31 -0.25
CA PRO A 65 28.41 -4.46 0.28
C PRO A 65 29.48 -3.68 -0.51
#